data_AF-A0A2K8WVB0-F1
#
_entry.id   AF-A0A2K8WVB0-F1
#
_cell.length_a   1.000
_cell.length_b   1.000
_cell.length_c   1.000
_cell.angle_alpha   90.00
_cell.angle_beta   90.00
_cell.angle_gamma   90.00
#
_symmetry.space_group_name_H-M   'P 1'
#
loop_
_entity.id
_entity.type
_entity.pdbx_description
1 polymer ?
#
loop_
_entity_poly.entity_id
_entity_poly.type
_entity_poly.pdbx_seq_one_letter_code
_entity_poly.pdbx_strand_id
1 'polypeptide(L)'
;MEHLNIDTLLKKNEDFWKSLEIHCLVECCGIDAFAFDKKNIQKESINHDVSDIQNNLKLIIKQIDITESKKISSDLFNLYENKKVFKNRINEILKVL
;
A
#
# COMPACT_ATOMS: atom_id res chain seq x y z
N MET A 1 -20.08 3.78 7.70
CA MET A 1 -18.63 4.00 7.81
C MET A 1 -18.21 4.93 6.69
N GLU A 2 -17.59 6.07 7.00
CA GLU A 2 -17.24 7.06 5.97
C GLU A 2 -16.05 6.59 5.11
N HIS A 3 -15.19 5.75 5.67
CA HIS A 3 -14.01 5.20 5.02
C HIS A 3 -13.66 3.81 5.57
N LEU A 4 -12.81 3.08 4.86
CA LEU A 4 -12.17 1.84 5.33
C LEU A 4 -10.72 2.17 5.68
N ASN A 5 -10.34 2.00 6.95
CA ASN A 5 -8.93 2.02 7.35
C ASN A 5 -8.31 0.64 7.03
N ILE A 6 -7.11 0.64 6.44
CA ILE A 6 -6.40 -0.57 6.01
C ILE A 6 -5.08 -0.83 6.75
N ASP A 7 -4.75 -0.05 7.78
CA ASP A 7 -3.44 -0.13 8.44
C ASP A 7 -3.17 -1.50 9.04
N THR A 8 -4.19 -2.19 9.56
CA THR A 8 -4.07 -3.56 10.07
C THR A 8 -3.56 -4.53 8.99
N LEU A 9 -3.92 -4.33 7.73
CA LEU A 9 -3.42 -5.15 6.63
C LEU A 9 -2.02 -4.69 6.18
N LEU A 10 -1.79 -3.38 6.08
CA LEU A 10 -0.48 -2.85 5.69
C LEU A 10 0.63 -3.23 6.66
N LYS A 11 0.34 -3.19 7.97
CA LYS A 11 1.30 -3.54 9.04
C LYS A 11 1.86 -4.96 8.96
N LYS A 12 1.20 -5.89 8.25
CA LYS A 12 1.73 -7.24 8.02
C LYS A 12 3.01 -7.25 7.20
N ASN A 13 3.19 -6.27 6.31
CA ASN A 13 4.40 -6.10 5.51
C ASN A 13 4.99 -4.70 5.74
N GLU A 14 4.94 -4.20 6.98
CA GLU A 14 5.43 -2.86 7.33
C GLU A 14 6.88 -2.63 6.89
N ASP A 15 7.75 -3.63 7.09
CA ASP A 15 9.17 -3.54 6.71
C ASP A 15 9.35 -3.35 5.20
N PHE A 16 8.47 -3.94 4.37
CA PHE A 16 8.49 -3.74 2.91
C PHE A 16 7.99 -2.34 2.54
N TRP A 17 6.97 -1.83 3.22
CA TRP A 17 6.51 -0.46 2.95
C TRP A 17 7.56 0.57 3.33
N LYS A 18 8.20 0.40 4.49
CA LYS A 18 9.27 1.27 4.97
C LYS A 18 10.52 1.24 4.10
N SER A 19 10.85 0.10 3.51
CA SER A 19 12.00 0.03 2.58
C SER A 19 11.78 0.83 1.30
N LEU A 20 10.52 1.13 0.96
CA LEU A 20 10.16 2.00 -0.16
C LEU A 20 10.10 3.49 0.19
N GLU A 21 10.27 3.86 1.46
CA GLU A 21 10.34 5.27 1.86
C GLU A 21 11.57 5.94 1.27
N ILE A 22 11.36 7.11 0.67
CA ILE A 22 12.45 7.98 0.19
C ILE A 22 12.82 9.02 1.26
N HIS A 23 13.79 9.89 0.97
CA HIS A 23 14.24 10.94 1.89
C HIS A 23 13.20 12.04 2.20
N CYS A 24 11.89 11.83 1.96
CA CYS A 24 10.83 12.70 2.47
C CYS A 24 10.17 12.08 3.71
N LEU A 25 9.78 12.92 4.67
CA LEU A 25 9.00 12.51 5.84
C LEU A 25 7.57 12.14 5.41
N VAL A 26 7.12 10.92 5.73
CA VAL A 26 5.74 10.44 5.47
C VAL A 26 4.69 11.35 6.11
N GLU A 27 4.98 11.93 7.27
CA GLU A 27 4.08 12.89 7.93
C GLU A 27 3.81 14.15 7.08
N CYS A 28 4.73 14.51 6.18
CA CYS A 28 4.61 15.68 5.32
C CYS A 28 4.21 15.35 3.87
N CYS A 29 4.82 14.32 3.27
CA CYS A 29 4.60 13.93 1.88
C CYS A 29 3.54 12.82 1.74
N GLY A 30 3.14 12.17 2.83
CA GLY A 30 2.21 11.05 2.82
C GLY A 30 2.64 9.94 1.84
N ILE A 31 1.69 9.50 1.02
CA ILE A 31 1.89 8.45 0.02
C ILE A 31 2.98 8.80 -1.01
N ASP A 32 3.27 10.09 -1.21
CA ASP A 32 4.31 10.56 -2.13
C ASP A 32 5.73 10.45 -1.52
N ALA A 33 5.83 10.10 -0.23
CA ALA A 33 7.09 9.72 0.41
C ALA A 33 7.58 8.31 0.04
N PHE A 34 6.84 7.57 -0.79
CA PHE A 34 7.14 6.19 -1.15
C PHE A 34 7.46 6.06 -2.65
N ALA A 35 8.53 5.34 -2.98
CA ALA A 35 8.93 5.06 -4.35
C ALA A 35 8.21 3.83 -4.93
N PHE A 36 6.97 4.01 -5.39
CA PHE A 36 6.18 2.95 -6.02
C PHE A 36 6.48 2.72 -7.51
N ASP A 37 7.63 3.16 -8.02
CA ASP A 37 8.05 2.79 -9.37
C ASP A 37 8.55 1.34 -9.42
N LYS A 38 8.42 0.73 -10.60
CA LYS A 38 8.80 -0.67 -10.83
C LYS A 38 10.21 -1.00 -10.36
N LYS A 39 11.18 -0.09 -10.57
CA LYS A 39 12.59 -0.36 -10.25
C LYS A 39 12.78 -0.46 -8.75
N ASN A 40 12.21 0.46 -7.98
CA ASN A 40 12.34 0.44 -6.52
C ASN A 40 11.55 -0.72 -5.90
N ILE A 41 10.33 -1.00 -6.37
CA ILE A 41 9.55 -2.15 -5.89
C ILE A 41 10.32 -3.47 -6.08
N GLN A 42 10.86 -3.71 -7.28
CA GLN A 42 11.62 -4.92 -7.58
C GLN A 42 12.94 -5.01 -6.82
N LYS A 43 13.59 -3.87 -6.58
CA LYS A 43 14.85 -3.81 -5.84
C LYS A 43 14.62 -4.19 -4.38
N GLU A 44 13.65 -3.56 -3.72
CA GLU A 44 13.41 -3.78 -2.30
C GLU A 44 12.78 -5.15 -2.05
N SER A 45 11.93 -5.65 -2.96
CA SER A 45 11.27 -6.96 -2.82
C SER A 45 12.24 -8.15 -2.71
N ILE A 46 13.49 -8.02 -3.17
CA ILE A 46 14.52 -9.08 -3.07
C ILE A 46 14.79 -9.47 -1.61
N ASN A 47 14.62 -8.54 -0.66
CA ASN A 47 14.90 -8.75 0.76
C ASN A 47 13.68 -9.21 1.56
N HIS A 48 12.54 -9.47 0.91
CA HIS A 48 11.29 -9.83 1.57
C HIS A 48 10.67 -11.09 0.97
N ASP A 49 9.72 -11.70 1.69
CA ASP A 49 8.91 -12.79 1.15
C ASP A 49 7.87 -12.22 0.16
N VAL A 50 8.23 -12.25 -1.12
CA VAL A 50 7.38 -11.75 -2.21
C VAL A 50 6.03 -12.46 -2.26
N SER A 51 5.99 -13.76 -1.96
CA SER A 51 4.73 -14.52 -1.96
C SER A 51 3.81 -14.04 -0.85
N ASP A 52 4.35 -13.80 0.35
CA ASP A 52 3.58 -13.21 1.46
C ASP A 52 3.04 -11.82 1.12
N ILE A 53 3.89 -10.94 0.55
CA ILE A 53 3.47 -9.60 0.11
C ILE A 53 2.35 -9.71 -0.92
N GLN A 54 2.52 -10.49 -1.98
CA GLN A 54 1.51 -10.67 -3.03
C GLN A 54 0.18 -11.19 -2.45
N ASN A 55 0.23 -12.11 -1.49
CA ASN A 55 -0.96 -12.62 -0.82
C ASN A 55 -1.65 -11.54 0.01
N ASN A 56 -0.89 -10.74 0.76
CA ASN A 56 -1.45 -9.64 1.53
C ASN A 56 -2.06 -8.53 0.64
N LEU A 57 -1.43 -8.19 -0.49
CA LEU A 57 -1.99 -7.24 -1.45
C LEU A 57 -3.33 -7.74 -2.03
N LYS A 58 -3.44 -9.04 -2.33
CA LYS A 58 -4.71 -9.66 -2.75
C LYS A 58 -5.78 -9.57 -1.67
N LEU A 59 -5.42 -9.72 -0.39
CA LEU A 59 -6.33 -9.54 0.74
C LEU A 59 -6.81 -8.09 0.86
N ILE A 60 -5.92 -7.11 0.70
CA ILE A 60 -6.26 -5.68 0.67
C ILE A 60 -7.25 -5.39 -0.46
N ILE A 61 -6.97 -5.87 -1.68
CA ILE A 61 -7.87 -5.72 -2.84
C ILE A 61 -9.25 -6.32 -2.54
N LYS A 62 -9.29 -7.53 -1.98
CA LYS A 62 -10.56 -8.19 -1.60
C LYS A 62 -11.34 -7.38 -0.58
N GLN A 63 -10.67 -6.82 0.44
CA GLN A 63 -11.31 -5.98 1.45
C GLN A 63 -11.89 -4.70 0.86
N ILE A 64 -11.20 -4.09 -0.11
CA ILE A 64 -11.68 -2.90 -0.83
C ILE A 64 -12.89 -3.22 -1.71
N ASP A 65 -12.96 -4.43 -2.27
CA ASP A 65 -14.06 -4.84 -3.14
C ASP A 65 -15.34 -5.12 -2.37
N ILE A 66 -15.24 -5.68 -1.17
CA ILE A 66 -16.43 -5.99 -0.34
C ILE A 66 -16.91 -4.80 0.50
N THR A 67 -16.10 -3.74 0.65
CA THR A 67 -16.52 -2.58 1.45
C THR A 67 -17.49 -1.66 0.70
N GLU A 68 -18.52 -1.21 1.40
CA GLU A 68 -19.43 -0.16 0.92
C GLU A 68 -18.79 1.24 0.98
N SER A 69 -17.71 1.41 1.75
CA SER A 69 -16.98 2.66 1.89
C SER A 69 -16.46 3.17 0.54
N LYS A 70 -16.58 4.47 0.28
CA LYS A 70 -16.06 5.12 -0.95
C LYS A 70 -14.61 5.56 -0.82
N LYS A 71 -14.11 5.62 0.41
CA LYS A 71 -12.80 6.18 0.78
C LYS A 71 -11.97 5.15 1.52
N ILE A 72 -10.66 5.22 1.33
CA ILE A 72 -9.65 4.44 2.05
C ILE A 72 -8.81 5.40 2.86
N SER A 73 -8.45 5.01 4.08
CA SER A 73 -7.46 5.71 4.88
C SER A 73 -6.34 4.79 5.34
N SER A 74 -5.17 5.37 5.54
CA SER A 74 -4.02 4.71 6.17
C SER A 74 -3.17 5.75 6.86
N ASP A 75 -2.85 5.49 8.12
CA ASP A 75 -1.88 6.26 8.90
C ASP A 75 -0.46 5.95 8.42
N LEU A 76 -0.16 4.70 8.08
CA LEU A 76 1.18 4.30 7.58
C LEU A 76 1.58 5.09 6.34
N PHE A 77 0.64 5.33 5.43
CA PHE A 77 0.87 6.13 4.24
C PHE A 77 0.44 7.58 4.38
N ASN A 78 -0.11 7.98 5.54
CA ASN A 78 -0.73 9.28 5.76
C ASN A 78 -1.61 9.71 4.57
N LEU A 79 -2.61 8.88 4.26
CA LEU A 79 -3.48 9.04 3.09
C LEU A 79 -4.97 8.97 3.46
N TYR A 80 -5.77 9.71 2.70
CA TYR A 80 -7.23 9.58 2.63
C TYR A 80 -7.69 9.78 1.19
N GLU A 81 -8.04 8.70 0.48
CA GLU A 81 -8.30 8.77 -0.96
C GLU A 81 -9.50 7.93 -1.45
N ASN A 82 -9.86 8.07 -2.73
CA ASN A 82 -10.93 7.30 -3.33
C ASN A 82 -10.55 5.81 -3.42
N LYS A 83 -11.48 4.90 -3.07
CA LYS A 83 -11.20 3.47 -3.08
C LYS A 83 -10.74 2.91 -4.42
N LYS A 84 -11.21 3.47 -5.54
CA LYS A 84 -10.77 3.04 -6.88
C LYS A 84 -9.34 3.45 -7.16
N VAL A 85 -8.93 4.64 -6.70
CA VAL A 85 -7.56 5.15 -6.87
C VAL A 85 -6.60 4.28 -6.06
N PHE A 86 -6.90 4.07 -4.78
CA PHE A 86 -6.08 3.22 -3.92
C PHE A 86 -6.00 1.78 -4.45
N LYS A 87 -7.14 1.19 -4.86
CA LYS A 87 -7.19 -0.16 -5.45
C LYS A 87 -6.30 -0.26 -6.70
N ASN A 88 -6.35 0.74 -7.58
CA ASN A 88 -5.51 0.76 -8.77
C ASN A 88 -4.02 0.79 -8.40
N ARG A 89 -3.62 1.63 -7.42
CA ARG A 89 -2.24 1.67 -6.91
C ARG A 89 -1.77 0.30 -6.42
N ILE A 90 -2.57 -0.37 -5.59
CA ILE A 90 -2.25 -1.72 -5.09
C ILE A 90 -2.16 -2.75 -6.22
N ASN A 91 -3.04 -2.68 -7.22
CA ASN A 91 -2.95 -3.55 -8.40
C ASN A 91 -1.68 -3.30 -9.23
N GLU A 92 -1.25 -2.05 -9.40
CA GLU A 92 -0.01 -1.76 -10.12
C GLU A 92 1.23 -2.27 -9.37
N ILE A 93 1.26 -2.13 -8.04
CA ILE A 93 2.31 -2.72 -7.20
C ILE A 93 2.32 -4.25 -7.33
N LEU A 94 1.14 -4.88 -7.28
CA LEU A 94 1.00 -6.34 -7.42
C LEU A 94 1.46 -6.86 -8.79
N LYS A 95 1.36 -6.08 -9.87
CA LYS A 95 1.79 -6.49 -11.22
C LYS A 95 3.31 -6.53 -11.39
N VAL A 96 4.06 -5.78 -10.55
CA VAL A 96 5.51 -5.64 -10.69
C VAL A 96 6.30 -6.48 -9.69
N LEU A 97 5.63 -6.96 -8.63
CA LEU A 97 6.10 -7.98 -7.69
C LEU A 97 5.94 -9.37 -8.31
#